data_AF-A0A7S2H322-F1
#
_entry.id   AF-A0A7S2H322-F1
#
_cell.length_a   1.000
_cell.length_b   1.000
_cell.length_c   1.000
_cell.angle_alpha   90.00
_cell.angle_beta   90.00
_cell.angle_gamma   90.00
#
_symmetry.space_group_name_H-M   'P 1'
#
loop_
_entity.id
_entity.type
_entity.pdbx_description
1 polymer ?
#
loop_
_entity_poly.entity_id
_entity_poly.type
_entity_poly.pdbx_seq_one_letter_code
_entity_poly.pdbx_strand_id
1 'polypeptide(L)'
;GGGEIKESVDRAELLTSMGYKVIIKEEPISSSSIKNEFLRMSTAKNGCCGVKELIRFYAYELEDYPVAVMIDFSTIVLKKPDDVYNLIVDGGSEDVLPDYMKEKDVWVKDTMTKTQEIKTRDEFPKQVDVVYTRDYTTVNKGKWSTGVNLGFFVLRPSKQTFDELIQIYTKGDYDAKHGW
;
A
#
# COMPACT_ATOMS: atom_id res chain seq x y z
N GLY A 1 27.05 -6.39 38.86
CA GLY A 1 26.99 -5.38 37.79
C GLY A 1 25.53 -5.26 37.38
N GLY A 2 24.90 -4.13 37.72
CA GLY A 2 23.50 -3.88 37.39
C GLY A 2 23.35 -3.62 35.90
N GLY A 3 22.49 -4.40 35.24
CA GLY A 3 22.10 -4.13 33.86
C GLY A 3 21.21 -2.90 33.82
N GLU A 4 21.56 -1.93 32.99
CA GLU A 4 20.71 -0.79 32.66
C GLU A 4 19.36 -1.28 32.14
N ILE A 5 18.29 -0.86 32.81
CA ILE A 5 16.94 -0.93 32.28
C ILE A 5 16.91 0.11 31.15
N LYS A 6 16.93 -0.34 29.89
CA LYS A 6 16.59 0.54 28.76
C LYS A 6 15.14 0.96 28.96
N GLU A 7 14.94 2.21 29.36
CA GLU A 7 13.63 2.85 29.41
C GLU A 7 12.95 2.67 28.04
N SER A 8 11.79 2.01 28.02
CA SER A 8 11.04 1.82 26.79
C SER A 8 10.42 3.17 26.42
N VAL A 9 10.93 3.80 25.37
CA VAL A 9 10.37 5.06 24.86
C VAL A 9 8.95 4.82 24.35
N ASP A 10 7.97 5.52 24.94
CA ASP A 10 6.63 5.59 24.38
C ASP A 10 6.68 6.41 23.08
N ARG A 11 6.55 5.70 21.95
CA ARG A 11 6.62 6.30 20.63
C ARG A 11 5.41 7.19 20.34
N ALA A 12 4.25 6.91 20.92
CA ALA A 12 3.05 7.72 20.74
C ALA A 12 3.23 9.07 21.43
N GLU A 13 3.75 9.08 22.66
CA GLU A 13 4.07 10.32 23.37
C GLU A 13 5.14 11.13 22.65
N LEU A 14 6.22 10.49 22.21
CA LEU A 14 7.29 11.15 21.44
C LEU A 14 6.74 11.81 20.16
N LEU A 15 5.98 11.08 19.34
CA LEU A 15 5.41 11.62 18.09
C LEU A 15 4.44 12.76 18.37
N THR A 16 3.61 12.62 19.42
CA THR A 16 2.69 13.69 19.82
C THR A 16 3.45 14.95 20.24
N SER A 17 4.56 14.81 20.98
CA SER A 17 5.41 15.93 21.39
C SER A 17 6.08 16.65 20.21
N MET A 18 6.28 15.96 19.10
CA MET A 18 6.79 16.51 17.84
C MET A 18 5.69 17.15 16.97
N GLY A 19 4.44 17.16 17.43
CA GLY A 19 3.30 17.76 16.73
C GLY A 19 2.56 16.81 15.78
N TYR A 20 2.88 15.52 15.76
CA TYR A 20 2.11 14.56 14.98
C TYR A 20 0.77 14.25 15.66
N LYS A 21 -0.28 14.10 14.85
CA LYS A 21 -1.54 13.48 15.30
C LYS A 21 -1.36 11.97 15.31
N VAL A 22 -1.24 11.38 16.50
CA VAL A 22 -1.12 9.92 16.66
C VAL A 22 -2.50 9.29 16.67
N ILE A 23 -2.69 8.26 15.85
CA ILE A 23 -3.92 7.44 15.80
C ILE A 23 -3.54 6.03 16.21
N ILE A 24 -4.08 5.56 17.33
CA ILE A 24 -3.88 4.20 17.82
C ILE A 24 -5.04 3.33 17.32
N LYS A 25 -4.69 2.20 16.69
CA LYS A 25 -5.63 1.24 16.12
C LYS A 25 -5.19 -0.16 16.52
N GLU A 26 -6.18 -1.03 16.76
CA GLU A 26 -5.95 -2.46 16.95
C GLU A 26 -5.76 -3.16 15.60
N GLU A 27 -5.42 -4.45 15.61
CA GLU A 27 -5.37 -5.25 14.38
C GLU A 27 -6.76 -5.24 13.69
N PRO A 28 -6.84 -4.99 12.37
CA PRO A 28 -8.12 -4.88 11.69
C PRO A 28 -8.83 -6.24 11.53
N ILE A 29 -8.08 -7.34 11.62
CA ILE A 29 -8.59 -8.71 11.68
C ILE A 29 -7.78 -9.54 12.66
N SER A 30 -8.44 -10.47 13.34
CA SER A 30 -7.76 -11.53 14.08
C SER A 30 -7.29 -12.62 13.11
N SER A 31 -6.11 -13.19 13.34
CA SER A 31 -5.64 -14.38 12.62
C SER A 31 -6.67 -15.52 12.62
N SER A 32 -7.42 -15.71 13.71
CA SER A 32 -8.45 -16.76 13.81
C SER A 32 -9.65 -16.53 12.89
N SER A 33 -9.85 -15.30 12.40
CA SER A 33 -10.96 -14.95 11.51
C SER A 33 -10.69 -15.29 10.04
N ILE A 34 -9.43 -15.58 9.67
CA ILE A 34 -9.04 -16.02 8.34
C ILE A 34 -9.45 -17.48 8.17
N LYS A 35 -10.43 -17.72 7.29
CA LYS A 35 -10.99 -19.08 7.06
C LYS A 35 -9.99 -20.02 6.41
N ASN A 36 -9.23 -19.51 5.45
CA ASN A 36 -8.24 -20.30 4.72
C ASN A 36 -7.03 -20.62 5.60
N GLU A 37 -6.82 -21.90 5.87
CA GLU A 37 -5.75 -22.37 6.75
C GLU A 37 -4.37 -22.02 6.22
N PHE A 38 -4.13 -22.16 4.92
CA PHE A 38 -2.85 -21.81 4.32
C PHE A 38 -2.55 -20.33 4.47
N LEU A 39 -3.51 -19.46 4.11
CA LEU A 39 -3.38 -18.02 4.24
C LEU A 39 -3.21 -17.59 5.70
N ARG A 40 -3.96 -18.20 6.62
CA ARG A 40 -3.83 -17.94 8.06
C ARG A 40 -2.43 -18.28 8.56
N MET A 41 -1.91 -19.46 8.21
CA MET A 41 -0.58 -19.88 8.60
C MET A 41 0.52 -19.06 7.93
N SER A 42 0.37 -18.74 6.65
CA SER A 42 1.37 -17.97 5.91
C SER A 42 1.41 -16.53 6.39
N THR A 43 0.26 -15.90 6.64
CA THR A 43 0.19 -14.54 7.21
C THR A 43 0.78 -14.50 8.61
N ALA A 44 0.58 -15.54 9.43
CA ALA A 44 1.19 -15.61 10.77
C ALA A 44 2.73 -15.84 10.74
N LYS A 45 3.26 -16.49 9.69
CA LYS A 45 4.67 -16.87 9.58
C LYS A 45 5.51 -15.96 8.66
N ASN A 46 4.88 -15.16 7.80
CA ASN A 46 5.56 -14.30 6.84
C ASN A 46 5.85 -12.93 7.46
N GLY A 47 7.14 -12.57 7.48
CA GLY A 47 7.62 -11.24 7.88
C GLY A 47 7.78 -11.05 9.39
N CYS A 48 8.03 -9.80 9.80
CA CYS A 48 8.26 -9.42 11.20
C CYS A 48 6.98 -9.40 12.05
N CYS A 49 5.84 -9.21 11.39
CA CYS A 49 4.72 -8.52 12.01
C CYS A 49 3.36 -9.21 11.77
N GLY A 50 3.30 -10.20 10.89
CA GLY A 50 2.12 -11.04 10.65
C GLY A 50 0.84 -10.25 10.32
N VAL A 51 -0.29 -10.57 10.97
CA VAL A 51 -1.56 -9.83 10.77
C VAL A 51 -1.49 -8.36 11.19
N LYS A 52 -0.52 -7.96 12.03
CA LYS A 52 -0.29 -6.55 12.38
C LYS A 52 0.15 -5.73 11.18
N GLU A 53 0.72 -6.36 10.16
CA GLU A 53 1.10 -5.69 8.91
C GLU A 53 -0.10 -5.06 8.21
N LEU A 54 -1.30 -5.64 8.42
CA LEU A 54 -2.58 -5.18 7.87
C LEU A 54 -3.07 -3.88 8.51
N ILE A 55 -2.44 -3.38 9.58
CA ILE A 55 -2.72 -2.06 10.15
C ILE A 55 -2.63 -0.95 9.09
N ARG A 56 -1.83 -1.18 8.03
CA ARG A 56 -1.74 -0.29 6.86
C ARG A 56 -3.08 -0.04 6.17
N PHE A 57 -4.05 -0.97 6.26
CA PHE A 57 -5.36 -0.76 5.67
C PHE A 57 -6.11 0.42 6.30
N TYR A 58 -5.83 0.79 7.55
CA TYR A 58 -6.45 1.97 8.17
C TYR A 58 -6.14 3.28 7.45
N ALA A 59 -5.16 3.32 6.55
CA ALA A 59 -4.97 4.47 5.66
C ALA A 59 -6.19 4.72 4.75
N TYR A 60 -6.97 3.69 4.43
CA TYR A 60 -8.24 3.82 3.68
C TYR A 60 -9.36 4.46 4.51
N GLU A 61 -9.28 4.49 5.85
CA GLU A 61 -10.28 5.17 6.68
C GLU A 61 -10.06 6.69 6.79
N LEU A 62 -8.98 7.22 6.21
CA LEU A 62 -8.63 8.65 6.30
C LEU A 62 -9.41 9.52 5.29
N GLU A 63 -10.72 9.33 5.18
CA GLU A 63 -11.59 9.96 4.16
C GLU A 63 -11.71 11.48 4.27
N ASP A 64 -11.26 12.07 5.39
CA ASP A 64 -11.10 13.51 5.54
C ASP A 64 -10.00 14.10 4.63
N TYR A 65 -9.17 13.24 4.04
CA TYR A 65 -8.06 13.62 3.16
C TYR A 65 -8.26 13.05 1.76
N PRO A 66 -7.93 13.81 0.71
CA PRO A 66 -8.07 13.32 -0.67
C PRO A 66 -7.00 12.27 -1.03
N VAL A 67 -5.88 12.25 -0.31
CA VAL A 67 -4.75 11.35 -0.51
C VAL A 67 -4.19 10.94 0.85
N ALA A 68 -3.90 9.65 1.02
CA ALA A 68 -3.09 9.14 2.12
C ALA A 68 -1.76 8.58 1.58
N VAL A 69 -0.67 8.89 2.29
CA VAL A 69 0.68 8.47 1.91
C VAL A 69 1.24 7.62 3.04
N MET A 70 1.48 6.34 2.77
CA MET A 70 2.18 5.45 3.66
C MET A 70 3.66 5.44 3.32
N ILE A 71 4.48 5.71 4.32
CA ILE A 71 5.93 5.78 4.21
C ILE A 71 6.53 4.98 5.35
N ASP A 72 7.39 4.01 5.02
CA ASP A 72 8.17 3.33 6.04
C ASP A 72 9.10 4.31 6.75
N PHE A 73 9.34 4.10 8.04
CA PHE A 73 10.22 4.98 8.83
C PHE A 73 11.65 5.04 8.28
N SER A 74 12.08 4.02 7.54
CA SER A 74 13.38 3.95 6.87
C SER A 74 13.43 4.59 5.48
N THR A 75 12.43 5.39 5.12
CA THR A 75 12.38 6.08 3.81
C THR A 75 12.84 7.53 3.91
N ILE A 76 13.66 7.96 2.95
CA ILE A 76 14.09 9.35 2.80
C ILE A 76 13.48 9.91 1.52
N VAL A 77 12.76 11.03 1.63
CA VAL A 77 12.16 11.75 0.50
C VAL A 77 13.18 12.76 -0.04
N LEU A 78 13.73 12.49 -1.22
CA LEU A 78 14.76 13.35 -1.85
C LEU A 78 14.17 14.44 -2.76
N LYS A 79 12.94 14.25 -3.24
CA LYS A 79 12.23 15.18 -4.12
C LYS A 79 10.75 15.19 -3.74
N LYS A 80 10.08 16.30 -4.01
CA LYS A 80 8.63 16.43 -3.82
C LYS A 80 7.91 15.44 -4.74
N PRO A 81 7.00 14.61 -4.22
CA PRO A 81 6.23 13.66 -5.01
C PRO A 81 4.85 14.22 -5.42
N ASP A 82 4.71 15.55 -5.56
CA ASP A 82 3.42 16.23 -5.82
C ASP A 82 2.70 15.66 -7.04
N ASP A 83 3.44 15.34 -8.10
CA ASP A 83 2.94 14.68 -9.31
C ASP A 83 2.21 13.36 -9.02
N VAL A 84 2.67 12.60 -8.02
CA VAL A 84 2.04 11.34 -7.61
C VAL A 84 0.74 11.60 -6.87
N TYR A 85 0.67 12.69 -6.11
CA TYR A 85 -0.54 13.08 -5.39
C TYR A 85 -1.60 13.59 -6.36
N ASN A 86 -1.19 14.43 -7.31
CA ASN A 86 -2.08 15.00 -8.32
C ASN A 86 -2.70 13.90 -9.20
N LEU A 87 -1.94 12.83 -9.52
CA LEU A 87 -2.47 11.63 -10.17
C LEU A 87 -3.65 10.99 -9.40
N ILE A 88 -3.58 10.97 -8.07
CA ILE A 88 -4.69 10.48 -7.25
C ILE A 88 -5.83 11.50 -7.25
N VAL A 89 -5.57 12.78 -6.99
CA VAL A 89 -6.61 13.82 -6.81
C VAL A 89 -7.39 14.05 -8.10
N ASP A 90 -6.69 14.33 -9.19
CA ASP A 90 -7.24 14.83 -10.45
C ASP A 90 -7.36 13.72 -11.52
N GLY A 91 -6.92 12.50 -11.20
CA GLY A 91 -6.84 11.39 -12.13
C GLY A 91 -5.79 11.61 -13.22
N GLY A 92 -5.86 10.81 -14.29
CA GLY A 92 -4.99 10.98 -15.46
C GLY A 92 -5.39 12.11 -16.40
N SER A 93 -5.94 13.22 -15.87
CA SER A 93 -6.33 14.35 -16.72
C SER A 93 -5.10 15.02 -17.36
N GLU A 94 -5.26 15.45 -18.61
CA GLU A 94 -4.19 15.99 -19.46
C GLU A 94 -3.42 17.15 -18.83
N ASP A 95 -4.13 18.02 -18.11
CA ASP A 95 -3.58 19.23 -17.52
C ASP A 95 -2.68 18.96 -16.31
N VAL A 96 -2.77 17.77 -15.73
CA VAL A 96 -2.20 17.44 -14.42
C VAL A 96 -1.04 16.46 -14.51
N LEU A 97 -0.92 15.72 -15.61
CA LEU A 97 0.20 14.81 -15.82
C LEU A 97 1.54 15.58 -15.92
N PRO A 98 2.63 15.05 -15.34
CA PRO A 98 3.96 15.63 -15.54
C PRO A 98 4.37 15.56 -17.00
N ASP A 99 5.16 16.53 -17.47
CA ASP A 99 5.55 16.60 -18.89
C ASP A 99 6.27 15.32 -19.37
N TYR A 100 7.03 14.66 -18.49
CA TYR A 100 7.68 13.38 -18.81
C TYR A 100 6.69 12.21 -19.02
N MET A 101 5.47 12.31 -18.48
CA MET A 101 4.37 11.38 -18.75
C MET A 101 3.52 11.80 -19.96
N LYS A 102 3.59 13.07 -20.38
CA LYS A 102 2.89 13.56 -21.58
C LYS A 102 3.59 13.16 -22.88
N GLU A 103 4.91 13.00 -22.87
CA GLU A 103 5.71 12.82 -24.09
C GLU A 103 6.09 11.37 -24.45
N LYS A 104 5.67 10.36 -23.66
CA LYS A 104 6.05 8.96 -23.91
C LYS A 104 4.85 8.03 -23.84
N ASP A 105 4.87 6.98 -24.65
CA ASP A 105 4.02 5.80 -24.53
C ASP A 105 4.04 5.33 -23.07
N VAL A 106 3.05 5.75 -22.28
CA VAL A 106 2.92 5.29 -20.89
C VAL A 106 2.41 3.86 -20.97
N TRP A 107 3.30 2.91 -20.68
CA TRP A 107 2.96 1.49 -20.66
C TRP A 107 2.12 1.17 -19.42
N VAL A 108 0.82 1.46 -19.49
CA VAL A 108 -0.15 0.98 -18.51
C VAL A 108 -0.45 -0.48 -18.85
N LYS A 109 -0.01 -1.39 -18.00
CA LYS A 109 -0.37 -2.80 -18.10
C LYS A 109 -1.61 -3.04 -17.25
N ASP A 110 -2.77 -3.15 -17.89
CA ASP A 110 -3.95 -3.71 -17.23
C ASP A 110 -3.64 -5.17 -16.86
N THR A 111 -3.54 -5.43 -15.56
CA THR A 111 -3.24 -6.77 -15.01
C THR A 111 -4.47 -7.66 -14.91
N MET A 112 -5.69 -7.12 -15.03
CA MET A 112 -6.95 -7.85 -14.93
C MET A 112 -7.41 -8.40 -16.28
N THR A 113 -7.17 -7.68 -17.37
CA THR A 113 -7.45 -8.17 -18.73
C THR A 113 -6.14 -8.44 -19.45
N LYS A 114 -5.71 -9.71 -19.51
CA LYS A 114 -4.49 -10.17 -20.21
C LYS A 114 -4.11 -9.28 -21.42
N THR A 115 -3.18 -8.35 -21.18
CA THR A 115 -2.51 -7.50 -22.18
C THR A 115 -3.44 -6.81 -23.17
N GLN A 116 -3.90 -5.61 -22.82
CA GLN A 116 -4.00 -4.54 -23.79
C GLN A 116 -2.87 -3.55 -23.53
N GLU A 117 -2.02 -3.33 -24.53
CA GLU A 117 -1.24 -2.10 -24.60
C GLU A 117 -2.25 -0.97 -24.66
N ILE A 118 -2.27 -0.09 -23.65
CA ILE A 118 -2.92 1.21 -23.82
C ILE A 118 -2.05 1.97 -24.82
N LYS A 119 -2.51 1.99 -26.08
CA LYS A 119 -1.79 2.60 -27.20
C LYS A 119 -2.09 4.08 -27.31
N THR A 120 -3.16 4.54 -26.65
CA THR A 120 -3.61 5.91 -26.77
C THR A 120 -3.98 6.51 -25.42
N ARG A 121 -3.71 7.80 -25.31
CA ARG A 121 -3.99 8.66 -24.16
C ARG A 121 -5.44 8.61 -23.66
N ASP A 122 -6.40 8.44 -24.57
CA ASP A 122 -7.83 8.36 -24.25
C ASP A 122 -8.20 7.09 -23.46
N GLU A 123 -7.30 6.11 -23.40
CA GLU A 123 -7.46 4.86 -22.66
C GLU A 123 -6.84 4.92 -21.24
N PHE A 124 -6.19 6.04 -20.87
CA PHE A 124 -5.63 6.18 -19.52
C PHE A 124 -6.76 6.25 -18.46
N PRO A 125 -6.62 5.56 -17.31
CA PRO A 125 -7.68 5.54 -16.31
C PRO A 125 -8.03 6.94 -15.82
N LYS A 126 -9.33 7.27 -15.91
CA LYS A 126 -9.89 8.53 -15.41
C LYS A 126 -9.74 8.71 -13.91
N GLN A 127 -9.53 7.60 -13.19
CA GLN A 127 -9.36 7.57 -11.75
C GLN A 127 -8.20 6.65 -11.40
N VAL A 128 -7.28 7.15 -10.58
CA VAL A 128 -6.19 6.37 -10.00
C VAL A 128 -6.43 6.32 -8.49
N ASP A 129 -6.61 5.11 -7.96
CA ASP A 129 -6.88 4.92 -6.53
C ASP A 129 -5.63 4.57 -5.73
N VAL A 130 -4.59 4.05 -6.40
CA VAL A 130 -3.36 3.62 -5.75
C VAL A 130 -2.17 3.83 -6.68
N VAL A 131 -1.07 4.33 -6.12
CA VAL A 131 0.28 4.30 -6.71
C VAL A 131 1.22 3.59 -5.75
N TYR A 132 1.99 2.62 -6.28
CA TYR A 132 2.95 1.84 -5.50
C TYR A 132 4.27 1.70 -6.26
N THR A 133 5.34 1.45 -5.52
CA THR A 133 6.65 1.19 -6.14
C THR A 133 6.81 -0.28 -6.48
N ARG A 134 7.44 -0.57 -7.63
CA ARG A 134 7.92 -1.91 -7.93
C ARG A 134 9.43 -1.96 -7.72
N ASP A 135 9.88 -2.94 -6.95
CA ASP A 135 11.29 -3.13 -6.65
C ASP A 135 11.82 -4.40 -7.34
N TYR A 136 12.56 -4.18 -8.42
CA TYR A 136 13.21 -5.26 -9.19
C TYR A 136 14.24 -6.05 -8.37
N THR A 137 14.80 -5.46 -7.30
CA THR A 137 15.77 -6.15 -6.43
C THR A 137 15.12 -7.18 -5.51
N THR A 138 13.80 -7.10 -5.32
CA THR A 138 13.02 -8.07 -4.53
C THR A 138 12.45 -9.22 -5.37
N VAL A 139 12.59 -9.15 -6.70
CA VAL A 139 12.10 -10.17 -7.62
C VAL A 139 13.21 -11.17 -7.93
N ASN A 140 13.06 -12.40 -7.47
CA ASN A 140 13.96 -13.49 -7.84
C ASN A 140 13.68 -13.93 -9.29
N LYS A 141 14.74 -14.13 -10.08
CA LYS A 141 14.63 -14.63 -11.46
C LYS A 141 13.80 -15.92 -11.49
N GLY A 142 12.71 -15.93 -12.27
CA GLY A 142 11.81 -17.08 -12.41
C GLY A 142 10.75 -17.23 -11.32
N LYS A 143 10.73 -16.37 -10.29
CA LYS A 143 9.64 -16.31 -9.30
C LYS A 143 8.75 -15.11 -9.60
N TRP A 144 7.47 -15.37 -9.85
CA TRP A 144 6.42 -14.35 -10.04
C TRP A 144 5.93 -13.76 -8.70
N SER A 145 6.79 -13.67 -7.68
CA SER A 145 6.47 -12.89 -6.49
C SER A 145 6.32 -11.44 -6.92
N THR A 146 5.11 -10.90 -6.77
CA THR A 146 4.76 -9.53 -7.12
C THR A 146 5.75 -8.60 -6.43
N GLY A 147 6.67 -8.01 -7.20
CA GLY A 147 7.71 -7.11 -6.72
C GLY A 147 7.15 -5.75 -6.30
N VAL A 148 6.02 -5.73 -5.59
CA VAL A 148 5.40 -4.55 -5.02
C VAL A 148 6.11 -4.25 -3.70
N ASN A 149 6.62 -3.03 -3.58
CA ASN A 149 7.21 -2.53 -2.34
C ASN A 149 6.23 -1.51 -1.72
N LEU A 150 5.82 -1.78 -0.49
CA LEU A 150 4.85 -0.98 0.26
C LEU A 150 5.50 0.10 1.15
N GLY A 151 6.82 0.26 1.11
CA GLY A 151 7.54 1.28 1.89
C GLY A 151 7.35 2.71 1.38
N PHE A 152 6.81 2.85 0.16
CA PHE A 152 6.18 4.06 -0.35
C PHE A 152 4.92 3.68 -1.13
N PHE A 153 3.76 4.02 -0.56
CA PHE A 153 2.46 3.66 -1.09
C PHE A 153 1.50 4.84 -0.95
N VAL A 154 0.92 5.28 -2.06
CA VAL A 154 0.01 6.42 -2.13
C VAL A 154 -1.37 5.90 -2.51
N LEU A 155 -2.41 6.32 -1.80
CA LEU A 155 -3.77 5.86 -2.06
C LEU A 155 -4.82 6.95 -1.92
N ARG A 156 -5.97 6.73 -2.56
CA ARG A 156 -7.24 7.41 -2.30
C ARG A 156 -7.95 6.72 -1.13
N PRO A 157 -8.21 7.41 -0.01
CA PRO A 157 -8.98 6.83 1.09
C PRO A 157 -10.40 6.45 0.65
N SER A 158 -10.90 5.33 1.17
CA SER A 158 -12.20 4.76 0.84
C SER A 158 -12.58 3.70 1.86
N LYS A 159 -13.57 3.98 2.71
CA LYS A 159 -14.07 3.01 3.70
C LYS A 159 -14.62 1.76 3.03
N GLN A 160 -15.18 1.89 1.84
CA GLN A 160 -15.61 0.76 1.03
C GLN A 160 -14.43 -0.15 0.69
N THR A 161 -13.32 0.40 0.20
CA THR A 161 -12.12 -0.37 -0.13
C THR A 161 -11.50 -1.01 1.10
N PHE A 162 -11.52 -0.32 2.25
CA PHE A 162 -11.14 -0.93 3.53
C PHE A 162 -11.98 -2.19 3.80
N ASP A 163 -13.31 -2.08 3.78
CA ASP A 163 -14.22 -3.18 4.08
C ASP A 163 -14.05 -4.35 3.09
N GLU A 164 -13.86 -4.06 1.81
CA GLU A 164 -13.56 -5.06 0.78
C GLU A 164 -12.25 -5.81 1.08
N LEU A 165 -11.18 -5.11 1.45
CA LEU A 165 -9.91 -5.74 1.82
C LEU A 165 -10.05 -6.64 3.05
N ILE A 166 -10.79 -6.21 4.08
CA ILE A 166 -11.09 -7.03 5.25
C ILE A 166 -11.87 -8.28 4.84
N GLN A 167 -12.86 -8.16 3.96
CA GLN A 167 -13.64 -9.28 3.46
C GLN A 167 -12.79 -10.26 2.65
N ILE A 168 -11.90 -9.76 1.77
CA ILE A 168 -10.99 -10.58 0.97
C ILE A 168 -10.12 -11.45 1.90
N TYR A 169 -9.47 -10.85 2.90
CA TYR A 169 -8.62 -11.59 3.84
C TYR A 169 -9.38 -12.57 4.72
N THR A 170 -10.56 -12.19 5.24
CA THR A 170 -11.36 -13.05 6.12
C THR A 170 -12.00 -14.22 5.36
N LYS A 171 -12.51 -13.98 4.15
CA LYS A 171 -13.03 -15.03 3.25
C LYS A 171 -11.91 -16.00 2.89
N GLY A 172 -10.71 -15.49 2.62
CA GLY A 172 -9.52 -16.28 2.34
C GLY A 172 -9.64 -17.06 1.03
N ASP A 173 -10.23 -16.46 0.00
CA ASP A 173 -10.31 -17.05 -1.36
C ASP A 173 -8.95 -17.00 -2.07
N TYR A 174 -7.91 -17.46 -1.38
CA TYR A 174 -6.52 -17.46 -1.80
C TYR A 174 -6.07 -18.89 -2.09
N ASP A 175 -5.61 -19.13 -3.30
CA ASP A 175 -4.99 -20.40 -3.69
C ASP A 175 -3.47 -20.31 -3.62
N ALA A 176 -2.84 -21.28 -2.96
CA ALA A 176 -1.39 -21.27 -2.76
C ALA A 176 -0.57 -21.36 -4.07
N LYS A 177 -1.16 -21.83 -5.17
CA LYS A 177 -0.51 -21.95 -6.47
C LYS A 177 -0.83 -20.79 -7.40
N HIS A 178 -2.07 -20.27 -7.35
CA HIS A 178 -2.58 -19.30 -8.32
C HIS A 178 -2.73 -17.88 -7.76
N GLY A 179 -2.71 -17.71 -6.43
CA GLY A 179 -2.88 -16.42 -5.77
C GLY A 179 -4.34 -16.11 -5.46
N TRP A 180 -4.67 -14.80 -5.44
CA TRP A 180 -6.03 -14.28 -5.39
C TRP A 180 -6.67 -14.28 -6.79
#